data_AF-I3ICZ9-F1
#
_entry.id   AF-I3ICZ9-F1
#
_cell.length_a   1.000
_cell.length_b   1.000
_cell.length_c   1.000
_cell.angle_alpha   90.00
_cell.angle_beta   90.00
_cell.angle_gamma   90.00
#
_symmetry.space_group_name_H-M   'P 1'
#
loop_
_entity.id
_entity.type
_entity.pdbx_description
1 polymer ?
#
loop_
_entity_poly.entity_id
_entity_poly.type
_entity_poly.pdbx_seq_one_letter_code
_entity_poly.pdbx_strand_id
1 'polypeptide(L)'
;MAESRAKRMQVVLSLAKKQEDEAANKLSQYREQLVLEQRQLVELRDYAAQYLNAQGALREGILAHELINYSSFIYRLNEACTEQEAKVARMTRLLESLQQQWRVKHQKRKSIEELIVRLQHEDNLIADKLLQKELDDLSAQQLQRQRDST
;
A
#
# COMPACT_ATOMS: atom_id res chain seq x y z
N MET A 1 37.74 0.91 10.30
CA MET A 1 36.83 2.00 10.72
C MET A 1 35.43 1.42 10.81
N ALA A 2 34.72 1.60 11.92
CA ALA A 2 33.34 1.12 12.05
C ALA A 2 32.46 1.85 11.01
N GLU A 3 31.59 1.11 10.29
CA GLU A 3 30.64 1.75 9.37
C GLU A 3 29.80 2.80 10.10
N SER A 4 29.48 3.91 9.43
CA SER A 4 28.65 4.96 10.04
C SER A 4 27.24 4.44 10.33
N ARG A 5 26.59 4.99 11.37
CA ARG A 5 25.22 4.60 11.74
C ARG A 5 24.25 4.84 10.59
N ALA A 6 24.43 5.94 9.87
CA ALA A 6 23.65 6.26 8.67
C ALA A 6 23.77 5.16 7.60
N LYS A 7 24.98 4.64 7.35
CA LYS A 7 25.21 3.62 6.33
C LYS A 7 24.54 2.28 6.66
N ARG A 8 24.56 1.85 7.94
CA ARG A 8 23.78 0.67 8.37
C ARG A 8 22.28 0.87 8.20
N MET A 9 21.79 2.08 8.49
CA MET A 9 20.37 2.39 8.39
C MET A 9 19.87 2.42 6.94
N GLN A 10 20.74 2.67 5.95
CA GLN A 10 20.41 2.51 4.52
C GLN A 10 20.00 1.07 4.16
N VAL A 11 20.62 0.06 4.79
CA VAL A 11 20.22 -1.35 4.61
C VAL A 11 18.80 -1.56 5.14
N VAL A 12 18.50 -1.01 6.31
CA VAL A 12 17.16 -1.08 6.91
C VAL A 12 16.12 -0.36 6.04
N LEU A 13 16.48 0.79 5.46
CA LEU A 13 15.64 1.51 4.50
C LEU A 13 15.34 0.66 3.27
N SER A 14 16.34 -0.04 2.73
CA SER A 14 16.14 -0.90 1.56
C SER A 14 15.13 -2.02 1.83
N LEU A 15 15.16 -2.60 3.05
CA LEU A 15 14.20 -3.60 3.47
C LEU A 15 12.80 -2.99 3.66
N ALA A 16 12.71 -1.81 4.28
CA ALA A 16 11.44 -1.11 4.46
C ALA A 16 10.77 -0.74 3.10
N LYS A 17 11.57 -0.30 2.11
CA LYS A 17 11.10 -0.05 0.74
C LYS A 17 10.52 -1.31 0.11
N LYS A 18 11.28 -2.42 0.12
CA LYS A 18 10.78 -3.71 -0.39
C LYS A 18 9.47 -4.15 0.27
N GLN A 19 9.37 -4.01 1.60
CA GLN A 19 8.15 -4.36 2.32
C GLN A 19 6.95 -3.50 1.93
N GLU A 20 7.16 -2.19 1.74
CA GLU A 20 6.13 -1.26 1.26
C GLU A 20 5.69 -1.62 -0.16
N ASP A 21 6.62 -1.85 -1.07
CA ASP A 21 6.35 -2.22 -2.47
C ASP A 21 5.54 -3.52 -2.56
N GLU A 22 5.91 -4.53 -1.77
CA GLU A 22 5.13 -5.77 -1.66
C GLU A 22 3.69 -5.53 -1.18
N ALA A 23 3.49 -4.62 -0.22
CA ALA A 23 2.14 -4.27 0.24
C ALA A 23 1.37 -3.47 -0.81
N ALA A 24 2.03 -2.57 -1.53
CA ALA A 24 1.44 -1.79 -2.61
C ALA A 24 0.98 -2.70 -3.76
N ASN A 25 1.81 -3.68 -4.14
CA ASN A 25 1.47 -4.66 -5.17
C ASN A 25 0.27 -5.52 -4.77
N LYS A 26 0.26 -6.05 -3.54
CA LYS A 26 -0.88 -6.80 -3.00
C LYS A 26 -2.15 -5.95 -2.98
N LEU A 27 -2.04 -4.69 -2.56
CA LEU A 27 -3.17 -3.75 -2.53
C LEU A 27 -3.72 -3.48 -3.95
N SER A 28 -2.85 -3.29 -4.94
CA SER A 28 -3.25 -3.06 -6.33
C SER A 28 -4.01 -4.26 -6.91
N GLN A 29 -3.42 -5.46 -6.81
CA GLN A 29 -4.05 -6.70 -7.29
C GLN A 29 -5.41 -6.92 -6.63
N TYR A 30 -5.51 -6.63 -5.33
CA TYR A 30 -6.75 -6.80 -4.61
C TYR A 30 -7.82 -5.77 -5.00
N ARG A 31 -7.42 -4.53 -5.30
CA ARG A 31 -8.34 -3.51 -5.86
C ARG A 31 -8.89 -3.93 -7.21
N GLU A 32 -8.03 -4.44 -8.09
CA GLU A 32 -8.45 -4.94 -9.41
C GLU A 32 -9.47 -6.07 -9.28
N GLN A 33 -9.21 -7.04 -8.38
CA GLN A 33 -10.16 -8.11 -8.08
C GLN A 33 -11.49 -7.58 -7.57
N LEU A 34 -11.48 -6.62 -6.63
CA LEU A 34 -12.71 -6.03 -6.11
C LEU A 34 -13.53 -5.35 -7.22
N VAL A 35 -12.89 -4.65 -8.15
CA VAL A 35 -13.57 -4.00 -9.28
C VAL A 35 -14.27 -5.04 -10.18
N LEU A 36 -13.62 -6.18 -10.45
CA LEU A 36 -14.23 -7.25 -11.24
C LEU A 36 -15.47 -7.83 -10.54
N GLU A 37 -15.40 -8.03 -9.24
CA GLU A 37 -16.49 -8.60 -8.43
C GLU A 37 -17.67 -7.62 -8.30
N GLN A 38 -17.38 -6.32 -8.19
CA GLN A 38 -18.40 -5.26 -8.24
C GLN A 38 -19.08 -5.21 -9.61
N ARG A 39 -18.32 -5.35 -10.70
CA ARG A 39 -18.87 -5.41 -12.05
C ARG A 39 -19.79 -6.63 -12.22
N GLN A 40 -19.37 -7.80 -11.75
CA GLN A 40 -20.20 -9.01 -11.79
C GLN A 40 -21.52 -8.81 -11.03
N LEU A 41 -21.51 -8.12 -9.89
CA LEU A 41 -22.73 -7.79 -9.15
C LEU A 41 -23.67 -6.90 -9.97
N VAL A 42 -23.14 -5.89 -10.65
CA VAL A 42 -23.94 -5.02 -11.54
C VAL A 42 -24.56 -5.84 -12.66
N GLU A 43 -23.77 -6.69 -13.32
CA GLU A 43 -24.23 -7.55 -14.41
C GLU A 43 -25.35 -8.51 -13.95
N LEU A 44 -25.24 -9.10 -12.74
CA LEU A 44 -26.29 -9.95 -12.17
C LEU A 44 -27.60 -9.18 -11.91
N ARG A 45 -27.49 -7.97 -11.37
CA ARG A 45 -28.66 -7.10 -11.08
C ARG A 45 -29.33 -6.62 -12.37
N ASP A 46 -28.54 -6.23 -13.36
CA ASP A 46 -29.04 -5.80 -14.66
C ASP A 46 -29.76 -6.95 -15.36
N TYR A 47 -29.17 -8.14 -15.33
CA TYR A 47 -29.79 -9.34 -15.88
C TYR A 47 -31.11 -9.68 -15.17
N ALA A 48 -31.16 -9.58 -13.84
CA ALA A 48 -32.40 -9.76 -13.08
C ALA A 48 -33.49 -8.77 -13.49
N ALA A 49 -33.15 -7.49 -13.61
CA ALA A 49 -34.09 -6.45 -14.01
C ALA A 49 -34.62 -6.66 -15.44
N GLN A 50 -33.73 -6.98 -16.39
CA GLN A 50 -34.12 -7.26 -17.77
C GLN A 50 -35.06 -8.46 -17.87
N TYR A 51 -34.77 -9.52 -17.11
CA TYR A 51 -35.58 -10.74 -17.10
C TYR A 51 -36.97 -10.51 -16.48
N LEU A 52 -37.07 -9.74 -15.39
CA LEU A 52 -38.35 -9.33 -14.80
C LEU A 52 -39.20 -8.51 -15.79
N ASN A 53 -38.58 -7.56 -16.51
CA ASN A 53 -39.27 -6.72 -17.49
C ASN A 53 -39.79 -7.53 -18.70
N ALA A 54 -38.98 -8.46 -19.22
CA ALA A 54 -39.37 -9.32 -20.32
C ALA A 54 -40.58 -10.20 -19.98
N GLN A 55 -40.65 -10.73 -18.74
CA GLN A 55 -41.79 -11.53 -18.31
C GLN A 55 -43.07 -10.70 -18.12
N GLY A 56 -42.95 -9.46 -17.63
CA GLY A 56 -44.10 -8.55 -17.50
C GLY A 56 -44.79 -8.27 -18.85
N ALA A 57 -44.03 -8.26 -19.94
CA ALA A 57 -44.54 -8.06 -21.30
C ALA A 57 -45.23 -9.29 -21.90
N LEU A 58 -44.95 -10.50 -21.39
CA LEU A 58 -45.42 -11.77 -21.95
C LEU A 58 -46.76 -12.26 -21.35
N ARG A 59 -47.44 -11.44 -20.54
CA ARG A 59 -48.57 -11.85 -19.66
C ARG A 59 -49.82 -12.41 -20.36
N GLU A 60 -49.95 -12.37 -21.68
CA GLU A 60 -51.04 -13.02 -22.41
C GLU A 60 -50.63 -14.43 -22.90
N GLY A 61 -51.25 -15.47 -22.34
CA GLY A 61 -51.14 -16.86 -22.84
C GLY A 61 -50.11 -17.78 -22.20
N ILE A 62 -49.48 -17.40 -21.07
CA ILE A 62 -48.44 -18.19 -20.40
C ILE A 62 -49.01 -19.48 -19.77
N LEU A 63 -48.33 -20.61 -19.97
CA LEU A 63 -48.69 -21.89 -19.35
C LEU A 63 -48.21 -21.96 -17.89
N ALA A 64 -48.98 -22.60 -17.00
CA ALA A 64 -48.68 -22.64 -15.56
C ALA A 64 -47.28 -23.20 -15.20
N HIS A 65 -46.73 -24.09 -16.02
CA HIS A 65 -45.38 -24.64 -15.82
C HIS A 65 -44.27 -23.60 -16.11
N GLU A 66 -44.49 -22.67 -17.04
CA GLU A 66 -43.54 -21.60 -17.36
C GLU A 66 -43.45 -20.59 -16.21
N LEU A 67 -44.57 -20.35 -15.52
CA LEU A 67 -44.61 -19.51 -14.30
C LEU A 67 -43.82 -20.13 -13.14
N ILE A 68 -43.84 -21.46 -12.97
CA ILE A 68 -43.07 -22.16 -11.93
C ILE A 68 -41.57 -22.12 -12.24
N ASN A 69 -41.18 -22.38 -13.49
CA ASN A 69 -39.78 -22.29 -13.91
C ASN A 69 -39.22 -20.88 -13.72
N TYR A 70 -40.03 -19.88 -14.03
CA TYR A 70 -39.69 -18.47 -13.81
C TYR A 70 -39.44 -18.14 -12.34
N SER A 71 -40.36 -18.51 -11.43
CA SER A 71 -40.22 -18.16 -10.02
C SER A 71 -38.99 -18.84 -9.38
N SER A 72 -38.71 -20.09 -9.76
CA SER A 72 -37.49 -20.80 -9.36
C SER A 72 -36.21 -20.14 -9.87
N PHE A 73 -36.22 -19.62 -11.10
CA PHE A 73 -35.07 -18.92 -11.67
C PHE A 73 -34.81 -17.59 -10.97
N ILE A 74 -35.86 -16.78 -10.78
CA ILE A 74 -35.77 -15.51 -10.05
C ILE A 74 -35.25 -15.71 -8.62
N TYR A 75 -35.73 -16.75 -7.93
CA TYR A 75 -35.24 -17.09 -6.61
C TYR A 75 -33.73 -17.35 -6.60
N ARG A 76 -33.24 -18.21 -7.50
CA ARG A 76 -31.80 -18.52 -7.63
C ARG A 76 -30.97 -17.29 -8.00
N LEU A 77 -31.50 -16.41 -8.85
CA LEU A 77 -30.80 -15.19 -9.26
C LEU A 77 -30.69 -14.18 -8.10
N ASN A 78 -31.73 -14.05 -7.28
CA ASN A 78 -31.70 -13.22 -6.06
C ASN A 78 -30.73 -13.79 -5.02
N GLU A 79 -30.68 -15.11 -4.87
CA GLU A 79 -29.71 -15.78 -4.00
C GLU A 79 -28.28 -15.50 -4.47
N ALA A 80 -27.99 -15.66 -5.77
CA ALA A 80 -26.69 -15.34 -6.35
C ALA A 80 -26.31 -13.85 -6.18
N CYS A 81 -27.25 -12.92 -6.34
CA CYS A 81 -27.02 -11.50 -6.06
C CYS A 81 -26.65 -11.27 -4.59
N THR A 82 -27.38 -11.89 -3.67
CA THR A 82 -27.15 -11.77 -2.22
C THR A 82 -25.77 -12.31 -1.83
N GLU A 83 -25.38 -13.46 -2.37
CA GLU A 83 -24.06 -14.05 -2.15
C GLU A 83 -22.94 -13.15 -2.70
N GLN A 84 -23.14 -12.61 -3.90
CA GLN A 84 -22.18 -11.71 -4.55
C GLN A 84 -22.04 -10.38 -3.79
N GLU A 85 -23.13 -9.81 -3.28
CA GLU A 85 -23.11 -8.64 -2.40
C GLU A 85 -22.31 -8.91 -1.13
N ALA A 86 -22.57 -10.04 -0.48
CA ALA A 86 -21.84 -10.43 0.72
C ALA A 86 -20.34 -10.63 0.43
N LYS A 87 -19.99 -11.18 -0.74
CA LYS A 87 -18.60 -11.31 -1.20
C LYS A 87 -17.95 -9.95 -1.41
N VAL A 88 -18.57 -9.04 -2.16
CA VAL A 88 -18.08 -7.67 -2.37
C VAL A 88 -17.91 -6.92 -1.05
N ALA A 89 -18.85 -7.07 -0.11
CA ALA A 89 -18.75 -6.45 1.22
C ALA A 89 -17.56 -7.00 2.03
N ARG A 90 -17.35 -8.32 2.06
CA ARG A 90 -16.18 -8.93 2.70
C ARG A 90 -14.88 -8.44 2.05
N MET A 91 -14.85 -8.37 0.74
CA MET A 91 -13.67 -7.90 0.01
C MET A 91 -13.39 -6.42 0.30
N THR A 92 -14.41 -5.58 0.34
CA THR A 92 -14.25 -4.15 0.67
C THR A 92 -13.61 -3.96 2.06
N ARG A 93 -14.02 -4.74 3.07
CA ARG A 93 -13.40 -4.71 4.41
C ARG A 93 -11.95 -5.20 4.39
N LEU A 94 -11.64 -6.24 3.61
CA LEU A 94 -10.25 -6.71 3.48
C LEU A 94 -9.38 -5.67 2.76
N LEU A 95 -9.92 -4.97 1.78
CA LEU A 95 -9.23 -3.87 1.09
C LEU A 95 -8.82 -2.78 2.08
N GLU A 96 -9.71 -2.38 3.00
CA GLU A 96 -9.39 -1.40 4.05
C GLU A 96 -8.23 -1.86 4.94
N SER A 97 -8.23 -3.14 5.33
CA SER A 97 -7.13 -3.74 6.08
C SER A 97 -5.80 -3.70 5.31
N LEU A 98 -5.81 -4.04 4.01
CA LEU A 98 -4.62 -3.97 3.15
C LEU A 98 -4.12 -2.53 3.00
N GLN A 99 -5.03 -1.55 2.86
CA GLN A 99 -4.67 -0.14 2.83
C GLN A 99 -3.98 0.29 4.12
N GLN A 100 -4.51 -0.14 5.27
CA GLN A 100 -3.91 0.18 6.56
C GLN A 100 -2.52 -0.45 6.72
N GLN A 101 -2.35 -1.71 6.29
CA GLN A 101 -1.05 -2.38 6.29
C GLN A 101 -0.02 -1.64 5.43
N TRP A 102 -0.41 -1.21 4.22
CA TRP A 102 0.43 -0.40 3.36
C TRP A 102 0.80 0.93 4.02
N ARG A 103 -0.15 1.65 4.62
CA ARG A 103 0.10 2.92 5.33
C ARG A 103 1.11 2.79 6.46
N VAL A 104 1.02 1.72 7.27
CA VAL A 104 1.98 1.47 8.36
C VAL A 104 3.39 1.27 7.80
N LYS A 105 3.53 0.51 6.72
CA LYS A 105 4.83 0.29 6.06
C LYS A 105 5.38 1.56 5.43
N HIS A 106 4.53 2.33 4.76
CA HIS A 106 4.89 3.64 4.20
C HIS A 106 5.41 4.59 5.28
N GLN A 107 4.68 4.71 6.39
CA GLN A 107 5.07 5.55 7.52
C GLN A 107 6.40 5.09 8.11
N LYS A 108 6.60 3.77 8.28
CA LYS A 108 7.87 3.22 8.76
C LYS A 108 9.03 3.57 7.83
N ARG A 109 8.87 3.41 6.51
CA ARG A 109 9.90 3.81 5.54
C ARG A 109 10.22 5.31 5.68
N LYS A 110 9.20 6.17 5.73
CA LYS A 110 9.39 7.62 5.89
C LYS A 110 10.16 7.98 7.15
N SER A 111 9.79 7.40 8.30
CA SER A 111 10.51 7.64 9.55
C SER A 111 11.97 7.17 9.51
N ILE A 112 12.27 6.08 8.79
CA ILE A 112 13.66 5.63 8.58
C ILE A 112 14.44 6.61 7.68
N GLU A 113 13.82 7.13 6.62
CA GLU A 113 14.44 8.16 5.76
C GLU A 113 14.81 9.41 6.56
N GLU A 114 13.88 9.91 7.38
CA GLU A 114 14.13 11.05 8.27
C GLU A 114 15.23 10.78 9.30
N LEU A 115 15.28 9.56 9.85
CA LEU A 115 16.35 9.16 10.77
C LEU A 115 17.72 9.15 10.08
N ILE A 116 17.81 8.64 8.84
CA ILE A 116 19.05 8.63 8.06
C ILE A 116 19.55 10.04 7.84
N VAL A 117 18.69 10.97 7.44
CA VAL A 117 19.07 12.38 7.22
C VAL A 117 19.66 12.99 8.50
N ARG A 118 19.03 12.76 9.66
CA ARG A 118 19.55 13.23 10.95
C ARG A 118 20.91 12.63 11.28
N LEU A 119 21.07 11.31 11.10
CA LEU A 119 22.35 10.63 11.35
C LEU A 119 23.47 11.14 10.43
N GLN A 120 23.17 11.40 9.16
CA GLN A 120 24.14 11.96 8.22
C GLN A 120 24.57 13.38 8.63
N HIS A 121 23.64 14.19 9.11
CA HIS A 121 23.95 15.52 9.62
C HIS A 121 24.85 15.45 10.87
N GLU A 122 24.55 14.57 11.81
CA GLU A 122 25.39 14.33 13.00
C GLU A 122 26.79 13.85 12.62
N ASP A 123 26.90 12.88 11.70
CA ASP A 123 28.17 12.36 11.21
C ASP A 123 29.03 13.48 10.58
N ASN A 124 28.41 14.38 9.79
CA ASN A 124 29.10 15.54 9.19
C ASN A 124 29.57 16.54 10.25
N LEU A 125 28.74 16.88 11.23
CA LEU A 125 29.13 17.78 12.32
C LEU A 125 30.31 17.25 13.14
N ILE A 126 30.37 15.93 13.35
CA ILE A 126 31.51 15.30 14.03
C ILE A 126 32.76 15.38 13.16
N ALA A 127 32.64 15.10 11.85
CA ALA A 127 33.76 15.20 10.92
C ALA A 127 34.32 16.63 10.83
N ASP A 128 33.45 17.64 10.75
CA ASP A 128 33.84 19.05 10.70
C ASP A 128 34.60 19.47 11.96
N LYS A 129 34.15 19.05 13.14
CA LYS A 129 34.85 19.32 14.42
C LYS A 129 36.22 18.65 14.49
N LEU A 130 36.34 17.43 13.97
CA LEU A 130 37.62 16.72 13.93
C LEU A 130 38.60 17.41 12.97
N LEU A 131 38.12 17.81 11.79
CA LEU A 131 38.93 18.53 10.80
C LEU A 131 39.40 19.89 11.34
N GLN A 132 38.50 20.64 11.99
CA GLN A 132 38.85 21.92 12.62
C GLN A 132 39.96 21.74 13.67
N LYS A 133 39.83 20.73 14.54
CA LYS A 133 40.86 20.43 15.55
C LYS A 133 42.21 20.09 14.91
N GLU A 134 42.22 19.29 13.84
CA GLU A 134 43.46 18.93 13.14
C GLU A 134 44.13 20.16 12.50
N LEU A 135 43.35 21.07 11.92
CA LEU A 135 43.86 22.34 11.38
C LEU A 135 44.43 23.25 12.47
N ASP A 136 43.77 23.34 13.62
CA ASP A 136 44.23 24.13 14.76
C ASP A 136 45.55 23.55 15.32
N ASP A 137 45.65 22.23 15.47
CA ASP A 137 46.85 21.52 15.93
C ASP A 137 48.05 21.73 14.97
N LEU A 138 47.81 21.64 13.65
CA LEU A 138 48.83 21.90 12.62
C LEU A 138 49.31 23.36 12.66
N SER A 139 48.37 24.29 12.81
CA SER A 139 48.67 25.72 12.89
C SER A 139 49.52 26.04 14.14
N ALA A 140 49.17 25.46 15.29
CA ALA A 140 49.93 25.59 16.52
C ALA A 140 51.37 25.05 16.39
N GLN A 141 51.54 23.87 15.77
CA GLN A 141 52.86 23.29 15.53
C GLN A 141 53.74 24.15 14.61
N GLN A 142 53.17 24.74 13.55
CA GLN A 142 53.89 25.64 12.66
C GLN A 142 54.36 26.90 13.39
N LEU A 143 53.50 27.50 14.21
CA LEU A 143 53.83 28.68 15.01
C LEU A 143 54.96 28.38 16.01
N GLN A 144 54.92 27.20 16.63
CA GLN A 144 55.95 26.75 17.57
C GLN A 144 57.31 26.57 16.88
N ARG A 145 57.34 25.95 15.69
CA ARG A 145 58.57 25.82 14.89
C ARG A 145 59.16 27.17 14.47
N GLN A 146 58.32 28.15 14.14
CA GLN A 146 58.79 29.51 13.81
C GLN A 146 59.40 30.20 15.03
N ARG A 147 58.83 30.02 16.22
CA ARG A 147 59.40 30.54 17.47
C ARG A 147 60.75 29.91 17.82
N ASP A 148 60.91 28.61 17.59
CA ASP A 148 62.15 27.90 17.91
C ASP A 148 63.30 28.18 16.92
N SER A 149 63.02 28.87 15.79
CA SER A 149 64.00 29.21 14.76
C SER A 149 64.44 30.68 14.73
N THR A 150 63.94 31.49 15.67
CA THR A 150 64.37 32.87 15.97
C THR A 150 65.07 32.96 17.30
#